data_AF-A0A7C8INR3-F1
#
_entry.id   AF-A0A7C8INR3-F1
#
_cell.length_a   1.000
_cell.length_b   1.000
_cell.length_c   1.000
_cell.angle_alpha   90.00
_cell.angle_beta   90.00
_cell.angle_gamma   90.00
#
_symmetry.space_group_name_H-M   'P 1'
#
loop_
_entity.id
_entity.type
_entity.pdbx_description
1 polymer ?
#
loop_
_entity_poly.entity_id
_entity_poly.type
_entity_poly.pdbx_seq_one_letter_code
_entity_poly.pdbx_strand_id
1 'polypeptide(L)'
;MDSLSDSDAETAQSTTELHSEAWLEQEKLWIARFFKERVPGELAKSGKTSESCKIPTTNDCESFARHLLQAQDVELVKSQGATSYILICPSQAKIIQFRLKPLDEDVLTLAHRIYGDLVPSIVSFGSFALPVYICSVIPGQVNMLQKFLKGAFPLQRQLTTVTELAQFVAKSAFWTQPVSTYSPKSWTKTARSNLVRLTQNDSLGKIEPRFANEASSLLEKVSLLNKLPPVLTHHDFAEVNIMVDLQGHVIGVIDFDDAQTEAFGMCIFGVYECFFGVMKDQKWSFFDESAGDGSGRSVRNVLETAF
;
A
#
# COMPACT_ATOMS: atom_id res chain seq x y z
N MET A 1 31.64 -2.33 52.86
CA MET A 1 30.33 -2.12 53.51
C MET A 1 30.00 -0.68 53.26
N ASP A 2 29.10 -0.43 52.31
CA ASP A 2 28.40 0.85 52.02
C ASP A 2 27.49 0.50 50.83
N SER A 3 26.32 -0.08 51.10
CA SER A 3 25.02 0.58 51.20
C SER A 3 24.50 1.08 49.85
N LEU A 4 23.65 0.23 49.27
CA LEU A 4 22.70 0.50 48.20
C LEU A 4 21.86 1.75 48.52
N SER A 5 21.69 2.63 47.55
CA SER A 5 20.55 3.55 47.50
C SER A 5 19.72 3.21 46.26
N ASP A 6 18.61 2.53 46.50
CA ASP A 6 17.46 2.45 45.62
C ASP A 6 16.92 3.85 45.34
N SER A 7 17.02 4.32 44.10
CA SER A 7 16.12 5.37 43.56
C SER A 7 16.27 5.52 42.04
N ASP A 8 16.00 4.47 41.26
CA ASP A 8 15.82 4.60 39.80
C ASP A 8 14.67 3.70 39.30
N ALA A 9 13.60 3.64 40.09
CA ALA A 9 12.30 3.15 39.64
C ALA A 9 11.36 4.36 39.47
N GLU A 10 10.58 4.35 38.39
CA GLU A 10 9.60 5.38 37.96
C GLU A 10 10.22 6.51 37.11
N THR A 11 10.27 6.39 35.79
CA THR A 11 9.09 6.72 34.98
C THR A 11 9.20 6.10 33.59
N ALA A 12 8.58 4.94 33.41
CA ALA A 12 8.14 4.50 32.09
C ALA A 12 6.96 5.39 31.68
N GLN A 13 7.25 6.54 31.07
CA GLN A 13 6.22 7.35 30.44
C GLN A 13 5.62 6.56 29.28
N SER A 14 4.38 6.13 29.49
CA SER A 14 3.42 5.71 28.47
C SER A 14 3.60 6.56 27.21
N THR A 15 4.17 5.95 26.17
CA THR A 15 4.32 6.55 24.85
C THR A 15 2.97 6.58 24.16
N THR A 16 2.13 7.55 24.54
CA THR A 16 0.86 7.81 23.88
C THR A 16 1.16 8.43 22.52
N GLU A 17 0.81 7.70 21.46
CA GLU A 17 0.93 8.13 20.07
C GLU A 17 -0.01 9.31 19.79
N LEU A 18 0.53 10.53 19.80
CA LEU A 18 -0.20 11.71 19.33
C LEU A 18 -0.11 11.78 17.81
N HIS A 19 -1.11 11.21 17.12
CA HIS A 19 -1.43 11.65 15.75
C HIS A 19 -1.78 13.14 15.79
N SER A 20 -1.42 13.90 14.76
CA SER A 20 -1.82 15.31 14.71
C SER A 20 -3.35 15.39 14.65
N GLU A 21 -3.94 16.35 15.35
CA GLU A 21 -5.40 16.58 15.32
C GLU A 21 -5.92 16.72 13.88
N ALA A 22 -5.11 17.32 13.01
CA ALA A 22 -5.40 17.45 11.57
C ALA A 22 -5.60 16.10 10.87
N TRP A 23 -4.80 15.08 11.20
CA TRP A 23 -4.94 13.74 10.63
C TRP A 23 -6.27 13.10 11.07
N LEU A 24 -6.60 13.18 12.35
CA LEU A 24 -7.84 12.62 12.88
C LEU A 24 -9.08 13.29 12.29
N GLU A 25 -9.05 14.60 12.07
CA GLU A 25 -10.14 15.32 11.40
C GLU A 25 -10.27 14.93 9.92
N GLN A 26 -9.15 14.70 9.23
CA GLN A 26 -9.16 14.19 7.86
C GLN A 26 -9.80 12.79 7.76
N GLU A 27 -9.47 11.89 8.69
CA GLU A 27 -10.06 10.54 8.78
C GLU A 27 -11.58 10.60 8.98
N LYS A 28 -12.07 11.48 9.88
CA LYS A 28 -13.52 11.71 10.07
C LYS A 28 -14.19 12.20 8.78
N LEU A 29 -13.54 13.10 8.04
CA LEU A 29 -14.07 13.61 6.77
C LEU A 29 -14.16 12.50 5.72
N TRP A 30 -13.17 11.61 5.66
CA TRP A 30 -13.18 10.46 4.74
C TRP A 30 -14.33 9.50 5.05
N ILE A 31 -14.54 9.16 6.32
CA ILE A 31 -15.67 8.32 6.76
C ILE A 31 -17.00 9.01 6.39
N ALA A 32 -17.15 10.30 6.71
CA ALA A 32 -18.37 11.04 6.39
C ALA A 32 -18.65 11.04 4.88
N ARG A 33 -17.61 11.26 4.06
CA ARG A 33 -17.71 11.24 2.60
C ARG A 33 -18.07 9.87 2.05
N PHE A 34 -17.49 8.80 2.61
CA PHE A 34 -17.78 7.42 2.23
C PHE A 34 -19.29 7.14 2.32
N PHE A 35 -19.91 7.42 3.47
CA PHE A 35 -21.33 7.12 3.70
C PHE A 35 -22.31 8.13 3.08
N LYS A 36 -21.97 9.43 3.01
CA LYS A 36 -22.89 10.46 2.50
C LYS A 36 -22.89 10.60 0.98
N GLU A 37 -21.76 10.35 0.33
CA GLU A 37 -21.61 10.58 -1.12
C GLU A 37 -21.40 9.27 -1.87
N ARG A 38 -20.46 8.44 -1.41
CA ARG A 38 -19.94 7.32 -2.22
C ARG A 38 -20.85 6.10 -2.18
N VAL A 39 -21.28 5.67 -0.99
CA VAL A 39 -22.19 4.52 -0.83
C VAL A 39 -23.50 4.71 -1.61
N PRO A 40 -24.22 5.86 -1.49
CA PRO A 40 -25.44 6.07 -2.25
C PRO A 40 -25.19 6.03 -3.76
N GLY A 41 -24.10 6.65 -4.23
CA GLY A 41 -23.73 6.67 -5.63
C GLY A 41 -23.40 5.27 -6.19
N GLU A 42 -22.79 4.40 -5.39
CA GLU A 42 -22.45 3.04 -5.83
C GLU A 42 -23.65 2.09 -5.80
N LEU A 43 -24.48 2.16 -4.76
CA LEU A 43 -25.73 1.40 -4.71
C LEU A 43 -26.67 1.77 -5.86
N ALA A 44 -26.73 3.06 -6.23
CA ALA A 44 -27.48 3.53 -7.40
C ALA A 44 -27.03 2.87 -8.72
N LYS A 45 -25.72 2.78 -8.96
CA LYS A 45 -25.19 2.12 -10.17
C LYS A 45 -25.48 0.63 -10.21
N SER A 46 -25.52 -0.02 -9.05
CA SER A 46 -25.77 -1.47 -8.95
C SER A 46 -27.24 -1.86 -9.18
N GLY A 47 -28.14 -0.90 -9.42
CA GLY A 47 -29.57 -1.16 -9.60
C GLY A 47 -30.28 -1.60 -8.31
N LYS A 48 -29.60 -1.54 -7.16
CA LYS A 48 -30.16 -1.86 -5.84
C LYS A 48 -31.04 -0.74 -5.27
N THR A 49 -31.53 0.19 -6.09
CA THR A 49 -32.37 1.34 -5.66
C THR A 49 -33.86 1.03 -5.71
N SER A 50 -34.30 -0.04 -5.05
CA SER A 50 -35.70 -0.08 -4.61
C SER A 50 -35.87 0.87 -3.42
N GLU A 51 -37.08 1.40 -3.20
CA GLU A 51 -37.44 2.16 -1.98
C GLU A 51 -37.15 1.39 -0.68
N SER A 52 -36.84 0.08 -0.76
CA SER A 52 -36.48 -0.79 0.34
C SER A 52 -34.96 -0.94 0.61
N CYS A 53 -34.06 -0.40 -0.21
CA CYS A 53 -32.62 -0.51 0.05
C CYS A 53 -32.13 0.63 0.96
N LYS A 54 -32.13 0.36 2.27
CA LYS A 54 -31.57 1.27 3.27
C LYS A 54 -30.08 1.46 3.00
N ILE A 55 -29.66 2.71 2.80
CA ILE A 55 -28.23 3.09 2.74
C ILE A 55 -27.59 2.70 4.08
N PRO A 56 -26.56 1.84 4.10
CA PRO A 56 -25.90 1.45 5.33
C PRO A 56 -25.21 2.66 5.96
N THR A 57 -25.25 2.73 7.29
CA THR A 57 -24.55 3.72 8.11
C THR A 57 -23.34 3.08 8.80
N THR A 58 -22.50 3.88 9.45
CA THR A 58 -21.41 3.38 10.33
C THR A 58 -21.95 2.40 11.37
N ASN A 59 -23.07 2.74 12.01
CA ASN A 59 -23.70 1.88 13.03
C ASN A 59 -24.20 0.55 12.45
N ASP A 60 -24.71 0.54 11.22
CA ASP A 60 -25.12 -0.70 10.55
C ASP A 60 -23.89 -1.58 10.28
N CYS A 61 -22.77 -1.00 9.80
CA CYS A 61 -21.51 -1.71 9.57
C CYS A 61 -20.91 -2.26 10.88
N GLU A 62 -20.83 -1.45 11.94
CA GLU A 62 -20.30 -1.89 13.23
C GLU A 62 -21.16 -2.99 13.86
N SER A 63 -22.49 -2.85 13.80
CA SER A 63 -23.41 -3.88 14.32
C SER A 63 -23.27 -5.19 13.56
N PHE A 64 -23.14 -5.11 12.24
CA PHE A 64 -22.88 -6.27 11.39
C PHE A 64 -21.54 -6.92 11.75
N ALA A 65 -20.46 -6.13 11.92
CA ALA A 65 -19.14 -6.63 12.29
C ALA A 65 -19.14 -7.32 13.66
N ARG A 66 -19.77 -6.73 14.68
CA ARG A 66 -19.91 -7.34 16.01
C ARG A 66 -20.67 -8.66 15.96
N HIS A 67 -21.77 -8.71 15.20
CA HIS A 67 -22.53 -9.93 15.01
C HIS A 67 -21.71 -11.01 14.28
N LEU A 68 -21.01 -10.62 13.21
CA LEU A 68 -20.24 -11.53 12.38
C LEU A 68 -19.05 -12.15 13.13
N LEU A 69 -18.35 -11.36 13.94
CA LEU A 69 -17.22 -11.84 14.76
C LEU A 69 -17.64 -12.41 16.12
N GLN A 70 -18.89 -12.22 16.53
CA GLN A 70 -19.34 -12.50 17.90
C GLN A 70 -18.47 -11.81 18.95
N ALA A 71 -18.13 -10.54 18.70
CA ALA A 71 -17.22 -9.72 19.52
C ALA A 71 -17.81 -8.33 19.78
N GLN A 72 -17.48 -7.72 20.91
CA GLN A 72 -17.97 -6.38 21.27
C GLN A 72 -16.92 -5.29 21.06
N ASP A 73 -15.63 -5.64 21.14
CA ASP A 73 -14.47 -4.78 20.96
C ASP A 73 -14.14 -4.54 19.47
N VAL A 74 -15.17 -4.24 18.68
CA VAL A 74 -14.99 -3.78 17.30
C VAL A 74 -14.85 -2.26 17.29
N GLU A 75 -13.74 -1.77 16.77
CA GLU A 75 -13.39 -0.35 16.71
C GLU A 75 -12.82 0.04 15.34
N LEU A 76 -12.68 1.35 15.09
CA LEU A 76 -12.05 1.86 13.87
C LEU A 76 -10.55 1.58 13.88
N VAL A 77 -10.00 1.20 12.74
CA VAL A 77 -8.55 1.25 12.55
C VAL A 77 -8.06 2.70 12.58
N LYS A 78 -6.80 2.89 12.97
CA LYS A 78 -6.16 4.21 13.09
C LYS A 78 -6.05 4.97 11.77
N SER A 79 -6.09 4.28 10.64
CA SER A 79 -6.08 4.90 9.30
C SER A 79 -7.07 4.20 8.38
N GLN A 80 -7.99 4.98 7.81
CA GLN A 80 -9.01 4.48 6.89
C GLN A 80 -8.52 4.55 5.44
N GLY A 81 -9.00 3.61 4.63
CA GLY A 81 -8.80 3.68 3.18
C GLY A 81 -9.78 4.63 2.51
N ALA A 82 -9.38 5.26 1.40
CA ALA A 82 -10.29 6.14 0.66
C ALA A 82 -11.53 5.40 0.12
N THR A 83 -11.39 4.13 -0.27
CA THR A 83 -12.43 3.33 -0.95
C THR A 83 -13.11 2.30 -0.06
N SER A 84 -12.84 2.34 1.24
CA SER A 84 -13.39 1.37 2.20
C SER A 84 -13.62 1.96 3.58
N TYR A 85 -14.48 1.31 4.34
CA TYR A 85 -14.66 1.56 5.77
C TYR A 85 -14.12 0.34 6.52
N ILE A 86 -13.14 0.55 7.40
CA ILE A 86 -12.34 -0.52 7.99
C ILE A 86 -12.49 -0.51 9.51
N LEU A 87 -12.74 -1.70 10.07
CA LEU A 87 -12.81 -1.96 11.50
C LEU A 87 -11.77 -3.01 11.90
N ILE A 88 -11.37 -2.98 13.16
CA ILE A 88 -10.51 -3.97 13.79
C ILE A 88 -11.22 -4.56 15.01
N CYS A 89 -11.01 -5.86 15.23
CA CYS A 89 -11.37 -6.57 16.44
C CYS A 89 -10.07 -7.05 17.11
N PRO A 90 -9.55 -6.29 18.09
CA PRO A 90 -8.26 -6.60 18.71
C PRO A 90 -8.25 -7.96 19.42
N SER A 91 -9.31 -8.33 20.14
CA SER A 91 -9.39 -9.61 20.87
C SER A 91 -9.25 -10.85 19.98
N GLN A 92 -9.60 -10.73 18.70
CA GLN A 92 -9.51 -11.82 17.73
C GLN A 92 -8.41 -11.61 16.68
N ALA A 93 -7.69 -10.49 16.74
CA ALA A 93 -6.73 -10.07 15.71
C ALA A 93 -7.33 -10.15 14.29
N LYS A 94 -8.54 -9.57 14.11
CA LYS A 94 -9.24 -9.54 12.82
C LYS A 94 -9.46 -8.13 12.31
N ILE A 95 -9.37 -7.95 11.00
CA ILE A 95 -9.75 -6.73 10.28
C ILE A 95 -11.00 -7.04 9.47
N ILE A 96 -11.95 -6.11 9.48
CA ILE A 96 -13.16 -6.15 8.64
C ILE A 96 -13.15 -4.93 7.74
N GLN A 97 -13.36 -5.17 6.45
CA GLN A 97 -13.43 -4.11 5.45
C GLN A 97 -14.78 -4.15 4.72
N PHE A 98 -15.46 -3.00 4.71
CA PHE A 98 -16.64 -2.74 3.89
C PHE A 98 -16.23 -1.92 2.69
N ARG A 99 -16.48 -2.42 1.47
CA ARG A 99 -16.00 -1.76 0.25
C ARG A 99 -17.15 -1.24 -0.59
N LEU A 100 -16.85 -0.26 -1.44
CA LEU A 100 -17.78 0.18 -2.48
C LEU A 100 -17.83 -0.83 -3.64
N LYS A 101 -16.67 -1.40 -3.97
CA LYS A 101 -16.51 -2.37 -5.05
C LYS A 101 -15.95 -3.69 -4.50
N PRO A 102 -16.38 -4.84 -5.04
CA PRO A 102 -15.76 -6.11 -4.72
C PRO A 102 -14.27 -6.10 -5.07
N LEU A 103 -13.46 -6.75 -4.24
CA LEU A 103 -12.10 -7.12 -4.58
C LEU A 103 -12.11 -8.19 -5.68
N ASP A 104 -11.06 -8.20 -6.51
CA ASP A 104 -10.83 -9.27 -7.47
C ASP A 104 -10.30 -10.52 -6.74
N GLU A 105 -11.16 -11.50 -6.52
CA GLU A 105 -10.84 -12.73 -5.79
C GLU A 105 -9.80 -13.59 -6.51
N ASP A 106 -9.72 -13.52 -7.84
CA ASP A 106 -8.71 -14.25 -8.63
C ASP A 106 -7.34 -13.61 -8.43
N VAL A 107 -7.26 -12.27 -8.42
CA VAL A 107 -6.04 -11.52 -8.12
C VAL A 107 -5.56 -11.82 -6.69
N LEU A 108 -6.44 -11.82 -5.70
CA LEU A 108 -6.09 -12.13 -4.32
C LEU A 108 -5.62 -13.58 -4.15
N THR A 109 -6.32 -14.53 -4.79
CA THR A 109 -5.93 -15.94 -4.79
C THR A 109 -4.55 -16.12 -5.44
N LEU A 110 -4.29 -15.43 -6.55
CA LEU A 110 -2.99 -15.44 -7.20
C LEU A 110 -1.91 -14.82 -6.32
N ALA A 111 -2.18 -13.68 -5.68
CA ALA A 111 -1.25 -13.03 -4.76
C ALA A 111 -0.88 -13.96 -3.60
N HIS A 112 -1.85 -14.59 -2.95
CA HIS A 112 -1.59 -15.53 -1.86
C HIS A 112 -0.83 -16.77 -2.36
N ARG A 113 -1.10 -17.26 -3.57
CA ARG A 113 -0.34 -18.37 -4.17
C ARG A 113 1.13 -18.03 -4.42
N ILE A 114 1.42 -16.79 -4.84
CA ILE A 114 2.79 -16.33 -5.09
C ILE A 114 3.51 -16.05 -3.77
N TYR A 115 2.89 -15.27 -2.89
CA TYR A 115 3.56 -14.64 -1.74
C TYR A 115 3.31 -15.37 -0.41
N GLY A 116 2.31 -16.24 -0.33
CA GLY A 116 1.96 -16.98 0.89
C GLY A 116 1.44 -16.04 1.99
N ASP A 117 1.94 -16.25 3.20
CA ASP A 117 1.51 -15.51 4.41
C ASP A 117 1.93 -14.04 4.44
N LEU A 118 2.77 -13.59 3.49
CA LEU A 118 3.07 -12.17 3.29
C LEU A 118 1.88 -11.39 2.72
N VAL A 119 0.81 -12.03 2.27
CA VAL A 119 -0.40 -11.36 1.77
C VAL A 119 -1.59 -11.79 2.62
N PRO A 120 -2.52 -10.86 2.94
CA PRO A 120 -3.72 -11.21 3.70
C PRO A 120 -4.51 -12.34 3.05
N SER A 121 -4.84 -13.35 3.86
CA SER A 121 -5.88 -14.32 3.48
C SER A 121 -7.25 -13.69 3.76
N ILE A 122 -7.99 -13.42 2.69
CA ILE A 122 -9.24 -12.67 2.74
C ILE A 122 -10.43 -13.62 2.57
N VAL A 123 -11.44 -13.46 3.42
CA VAL A 123 -12.73 -14.17 3.32
C VAL A 123 -13.82 -13.17 2.98
N SER A 124 -14.56 -13.45 1.90
CA SER A 124 -15.67 -12.63 1.38
C SER A 124 -17.00 -13.01 2.03
N PHE A 125 -17.86 -12.02 2.30
CA PHE A 125 -19.20 -12.21 2.88
C PHE A 125 -20.25 -11.43 2.08
N GLY A 126 -21.28 -12.15 1.62
CA GLY A 126 -22.32 -11.61 0.72
C GLY A 126 -23.65 -11.20 1.38
N SER A 127 -23.75 -11.24 2.72
CA SER A 127 -25.02 -11.02 3.45
C SER A 127 -25.30 -9.55 3.79
N PHE A 128 -24.41 -8.63 3.42
CA PHE A 128 -24.54 -7.19 3.69
C PHE A 128 -24.77 -6.38 2.41
N ALA A 129 -25.25 -5.14 2.55
CA ALA A 129 -25.54 -4.27 1.41
C ALA A 129 -24.30 -3.94 0.55
N LEU A 130 -23.13 -3.89 1.20
CA LEU A 130 -21.81 -3.69 0.60
C LEU A 130 -21.01 -5.01 0.61
N PRO A 131 -20.06 -5.20 -0.32
CA PRO A 131 -19.03 -6.23 -0.19
C PRO A 131 -18.31 -6.12 1.16
N VAL A 132 -18.22 -7.25 1.87
CA VAL A 132 -17.55 -7.33 3.18
C VAL A 132 -16.46 -8.38 3.13
N TYR A 133 -15.31 -8.02 3.68
CA TYR A 133 -14.11 -8.85 3.71
C TYR A 133 -13.56 -8.94 5.12
N ILE A 134 -13.08 -10.12 5.51
CA ILE A 134 -12.38 -10.35 6.78
C ILE A 134 -11.00 -10.92 6.50
N CYS A 135 -9.99 -10.43 7.20
CA CYS A 135 -8.67 -11.05 7.25
C CYS A 135 -8.08 -11.01 8.66
N SER A 136 -7.02 -11.79 8.88
CA SER A 136 -6.22 -11.68 10.10
C SER A 136 -5.35 -10.43 10.06
N VAL A 137 -5.13 -9.81 11.22
CA VAL A 137 -4.14 -8.73 11.40
C VAL A 137 -2.75 -9.29 11.12
N ILE A 138 -1.97 -8.59 10.29
CA ILE A 138 -0.55 -8.86 10.10
C ILE A 138 0.21 -8.22 11.28
N PRO A 139 1.01 -8.99 12.06
CA PRO A 139 1.52 -8.56 13.37
C PRO A 139 2.74 -7.62 13.29
N GLY A 140 2.57 -6.46 12.68
CA GLY A 140 3.60 -5.42 12.58
C GLY A 140 3.01 -4.05 12.34
N GLN A 141 3.83 -3.15 11.83
CA GLN A 141 3.44 -1.76 11.66
C GLN A 141 3.75 -1.31 10.23
N VAL A 142 2.84 -0.50 9.69
CA VAL A 142 2.99 0.15 8.38
C VAL A 142 4.33 0.89 8.33
N ASN A 143 5.12 0.68 7.27
CA ASN A 143 6.48 1.19 7.19
C ASN A 143 6.55 2.71 7.30
N MET A 144 5.58 3.42 6.72
CA MET A 144 5.49 4.89 6.81
C MET A 144 5.36 5.41 8.25
N LEU A 145 4.78 4.61 9.16
CA LEU A 145 4.55 5.02 10.55
C LEU A 145 5.72 4.74 11.48
N GLN A 146 6.81 4.17 10.95
CA GLN A 146 7.99 3.83 11.71
C GLN A 146 8.70 5.09 12.19
N LYS A 147 9.16 5.08 13.45
CA LYS A 147 9.87 6.22 14.06
C LYS A 147 11.36 5.96 14.01
N PHE A 148 12.10 6.93 13.48
CA PHE A 148 13.55 6.91 13.46
C PHE A 148 14.14 7.97 14.38
N LEU A 149 15.33 7.69 14.93
CA LEU A 149 16.07 8.66 15.70
C LEU A 149 16.40 9.87 14.82
N LYS A 150 16.12 11.07 15.34
CA LYS A 150 16.34 12.31 14.62
C LYS A 150 17.83 12.46 14.29
N GLY A 151 18.14 12.59 13.00
CA GLY A 151 19.52 12.83 12.53
C GLY A 151 20.34 11.58 12.24
N ALA A 152 19.77 10.38 12.33
CA ALA A 152 20.43 9.14 11.92
C ALA A 152 19.56 8.39 10.91
N PHE A 153 20.09 8.13 9.71
CA PHE A 153 19.42 7.27 8.74
C PHE A 153 19.48 5.81 9.23
N PRO A 154 18.35 5.09 9.30
CA PRO A 154 18.27 3.73 9.83
C PRO A 154 18.79 2.69 8.79
N LEU A 155 20.05 2.81 8.39
CA LEU A 155 20.59 2.11 7.21
C LEU A 155 20.40 0.59 7.27
N GLN A 156 20.79 -0.06 8.38
CA GLN A 156 20.73 -1.51 8.49
C GLN A 156 19.29 -2.05 8.41
N ARG A 157 18.35 -1.30 8.99
CA ARG A 157 16.92 -1.63 8.94
C ARG A 157 16.41 -1.49 7.52
N GLN A 158 16.71 -0.38 6.84
CA GLN A 158 16.28 -0.19 5.46
C GLN A 158 16.96 -1.15 4.47
N LEU A 159 18.18 -1.58 4.74
CA LEU A 159 18.81 -2.66 3.99
C LEU A 159 18.00 -3.95 4.10
N THR A 160 17.59 -4.31 5.31
CA THR A 160 16.74 -5.48 5.55
C THR A 160 15.43 -5.36 4.77
N THR A 161 14.73 -4.23 4.92
CA THR A 161 13.46 -4.00 4.22
C THR A 161 13.62 -4.08 2.71
N VAL A 162 14.58 -3.34 2.14
CA VAL A 162 14.78 -3.24 0.68
C VAL A 162 15.19 -4.58 0.08
N THR A 163 16.08 -5.34 0.75
CA THR A 163 16.46 -6.68 0.29
C THR A 163 15.26 -7.63 0.29
N GLU A 164 14.39 -7.58 1.30
CA GLU A 164 13.20 -8.43 1.33
C GLU A 164 12.12 -7.98 0.34
N LEU A 165 12.01 -6.67 0.05
CA LEU A 165 11.17 -6.18 -1.05
C LEU A 165 11.71 -6.62 -2.41
N ALA A 166 13.03 -6.67 -2.61
CA ALA A 166 13.63 -7.23 -3.82
C ALA A 166 13.27 -8.71 -3.98
N GLN A 167 13.39 -9.49 -2.90
CA GLN A 167 12.98 -10.90 -2.89
C GLN A 167 11.48 -11.06 -3.19
N PHE A 168 10.64 -10.21 -2.60
CA PHE A 168 9.21 -10.17 -2.86
C PHE A 168 8.93 -9.92 -4.35
N VAL A 169 9.47 -8.85 -4.93
CA VAL A 169 9.30 -8.52 -6.36
C VAL A 169 9.82 -9.66 -7.24
N ALA A 170 11.02 -10.18 -6.97
CA ALA A 170 11.63 -11.28 -7.72
C ALA A 170 10.80 -12.57 -7.67
N LYS A 171 10.11 -12.85 -6.55
CA LYS A 171 9.26 -14.05 -6.39
C LYS A 171 8.19 -14.12 -7.49
N SER A 172 7.63 -12.99 -7.90
CA SER A 172 6.63 -12.91 -8.98
C SER A 172 7.14 -13.46 -10.31
N ALA A 173 8.44 -13.33 -10.60
CA ALA A 173 9.05 -13.80 -11.85
C ALA A 173 9.04 -15.32 -12.00
N PHE A 174 8.94 -16.06 -10.89
CA PHE A 174 8.81 -17.52 -10.89
C PHE A 174 7.35 -17.98 -11.09
N TRP A 175 6.40 -17.04 -11.16
CA TRP A 175 4.97 -17.28 -11.29
C TRP A 175 4.39 -16.52 -12.50
N THR A 176 5.01 -16.72 -13.66
CA THR A 176 4.61 -16.04 -14.89
C THR A 176 3.18 -16.38 -15.29
N GLN A 177 2.42 -15.37 -15.70
CA GLN A 177 1.05 -15.52 -16.17
C GLN A 177 0.99 -15.52 -17.71
N PRO A 178 -0.05 -16.06 -18.36
CA PRO A 178 -0.18 -15.91 -19.81
C PRO A 178 -0.30 -14.42 -20.20
N VAL A 179 0.32 -14.00 -21.31
CA VAL A 179 0.20 -12.61 -21.85
C VAL A 179 -1.26 -12.21 -22.10
N SER A 180 -2.14 -13.18 -22.36
CA SER A 180 -3.59 -12.95 -22.50
C SER A 180 -4.24 -12.42 -21.22
N THR A 181 -3.61 -12.59 -20.04
CA THR A 181 -4.11 -12.07 -18.75
C THR A 181 -3.87 -10.57 -18.58
N TYR A 182 -3.07 -9.93 -19.43
CA TYR A 182 -2.95 -8.47 -19.41
C TYR A 182 -4.31 -7.81 -19.61
N SER A 183 -4.73 -7.07 -18.59
CA SER A 183 -5.86 -6.14 -18.65
C SER A 183 -5.71 -5.20 -19.86
N PRO A 184 -6.79 -4.89 -20.60
CA PRO A 184 -6.76 -3.87 -21.64
C PRO A 184 -6.29 -2.49 -21.15
N LYS A 185 -6.41 -2.24 -19.84
CA LYS A 185 -5.99 -1.00 -19.17
C LYS A 185 -4.62 -1.12 -18.46
N SER A 186 -3.93 -2.25 -18.62
CA SER A 186 -2.59 -2.47 -18.05
C SER A 186 -1.60 -1.42 -18.53
N TRP A 187 -0.66 -1.06 -17.67
CA TRP A 187 0.42 -0.13 -18.01
C TRP A 187 1.25 -0.66 -19.17
N THR A 188 1.49 -1.98 -19.20
CA THR A 188 2.23 -2.66 -20.27
C THR A 188 1.50 -2.55 -21.61
N LYS A 189 0.20 -2.87 -21.69
CA LYS A 189 -0.55 -2.76 -22.96
C LYS A 189 -0.74 -1.32 -23.41
N THR A 190 -0.93 -0.39 -22.48
CA THR A 190 -1.22 1.01 -22.79
C THR A 190 0.03 1.87 -22.95
N ALA A 191 1.22 1.37 -22.62
CA ALA A 191 2.49 2.11 -22.67
C ALA A 191 2.72 2.78 -24.03
N ARG A 192 2.58 2.03 -25.13
CA ARG A 192 2.79 2.58 -26.48
C ARG A 192 1.82 3.71 -26.80
N SER A 193 0.52 3.53 -26.57
CA SER A 193 -0.49 4.56 -26.83
C SER A 193 -0.30 5.79 -25.93
N ASN A 194 0.11 5.59 -24.68
CA ASN A 194 0.38 6.68 -23.75
C ASN A 194 1.60 7.49 -24.19
N LEU A 195 2.69 6.82 -24.60
CA LEU A 195 3.88 7.47 -25.14
C LEU A 195 3.56 8.25 -26.42
N VAL A 196 2.81 7.66 -27.37
CA VAL A 196 2.36 8.38 -28.58
C VAL A 196 1.53 9.62 -28.23
N ARG A 197 0.63 9.52 -27.26
CA ARG A 197 -0.16 10.68 -26.81
C ARG A 197 0.74 11.77 -26.21
N LEU A 198 1.79 11.40 -25.48
CA LEU A 198 2.74 12.36 -24.90
C LEU A 198 3.58 13.04 -25.98
N THR A 199 4.05 12.31 -26.99
CA THR A 199 4.83 12.90 -28.10
C THR A 199 4.01 13.82 -28.98
N GLN A 200 2.69 13.58 -29.08
CA GLN A 200 1.76 14.39 -29.87
C GLN A 200 1.08 15.52 -29.07
N ASN A 201 1.44 15.72 -27.79
CA ASN A 201 0.82 16.74 -26.96
C ASN A 201 1.53 18.10 -27.12
N ASP A 202 1.07 18.90 -28.08
CA ASP A 202 1.63 20.22 -28.37
C ASP A 202 1.63 21.17 -27.18
N SER A 203 0.58 21.14 -26.35
CA SER A 203 0.47 21.99 -25.16
C SER A 203 1.55 21.65 -24.14
N LEU A 204 1.77 20.35 -23.89
CA LEU A 204 2.83 19.90 -23.00
C LEU A 204 4.21 20.19 -23.59
N GLY A 205 4.39 19.96 -24.89
CA GLY A 205 5.66 20.22 -25.59
C GLY A 205 6.09 21.69 -25.53
N LYS A 206 5.15 22.64 -25.47
CA LYS A 206 5.45 24.07 -25.27
C LYS A 206 5.88 24.42 -23.84
N ILE A 207 5.37 23.70 -22.84
CA ILE A 207 5.65 23.95 -21.43
C ILE A 207 6.95 23.25 -21.01
N GLU A 208 7.11 21.99 -21.39
CA GLU A 208 8.24 21.16 -21.00
C GLU A 208 8.62 20.21 -22.16
N PRO A 209 9.45 20.68 -23.11
CA PRO A 209 9.86 19.90 -24.27
C PRO A 209 10.58 18.58 -23.92
N ARG A 210 11.22 18.50 -22.73
CA ARG A 210 11.97 17.31 -22.32
C ARG A 210 11.08 16.06 -22.24
N PHE A 211 9.82 16.21 -21.83
CA PHE A 211 8.91 15.07 -21.75
C PHE A 211 8.57 14.46 -23.11
N ALA A 212 8.35 15.30 -24.13
CA ALA A 212 8.08 14.81 -25.49
C ALA A 212 9.30 14.12 -26.10
N ASN A 213 10.50 14.65 -25.83
CA ASN A 213 11.76 14.04 -26.27
C ASN A 213 11.99 12.69 -25.60
N GLU A 214 11.81 12.60 -24.28
CA GLU A 214 11.97 11.35 -23.53
C GLU A 214 10.92 10.32 -23.96
N ALA A 215 9.65 10.74 -24.11
CA ALA A 215 8.59 9.86 -24.59
C ALA A 215 8.88 9.30 -25.98
N SER A 216 9.49 10.09 -26.87
CA SER A 216 9.93 9.63 -28.19
C SER A 216 11.03 8.58 -28.08
N SER A 217 12.04 8.79 -27.23
CA SER A 217 13.11 7.81 -27.00
C SER A 217 12.58 6.50 -26.40
N LEU A 218 11.64 6.59 -25.44
CA LEU A 218 11.00 5.43 -24.84
C LEU A 218 10.10 4.68 -25.83
N LEU A 219 9.46 5.39 -26.77
CA LEU A 219 8.59 4.77 -27.78
C LEU A 219 9.36 3.81 -28.71
N GLU A 220 10.64 4.10 -28.99
CA GLU A 220 11.53 3.20 -29.75
C GLU A 220 11.84 1.90 -28.98
N LYS A 221 11.86 1.99 -27.65
CA LYS A 221 12.24 0.90 -26.73
C LYS A 221 11.04 0.17 -26.13
N VAL A 222 9.81 0.67 -26.29
CA VAL A 222 8.62 0.12 -25.62
C VAL A 222 8.37 -1.36 -25.93
N SER A 223 8.82 -1.84 -27.09
CA SER A 223 8.73 -3.24 -27.48
C SER A 223 9.57 -4.17 -26.61
N LEU A 224 10.57 -3.65 -25.88
CA LEU A 224 11.37 -4.42 -24.92
C LEU A 224 10.53 -4.92 -23.75
N LEU A 225 9.41 -4.27 -23.41
CA LEU A 225 8.47 -4.78 -22.41
C LEU A 225 7.95 -6.18 -22.76
N ASN A 226 7.85 -6.52 -24.04
CA ASN A 226 7.42 -7.85 -24.50
C ASN A 226 8.45 -8.94 -24.22
N LYS A 227 9.69 -8.58 -23.86
CA LYS A 227 10.75 -9.54 -23.50
C LYS A 227 10.74 -9.87 -22.01
N LEU A 228 10.02 -9.10 -21.19
CA LEU A 228 9.92 -9.30 -19.76
C LEU A 228 8.80 -10.29 -19.45
N PRO A 229 8.95 -11.13 -18.41
CA PRO A 229 7.91 -12.06 -18.04
C PRO A 229 6.65 -11.30 -17.58
N PRO A 230 5.45 -11.70 -18.04
CA PRO A 230 4.18 -11.26 -17.47
C PRO A 230 4.01 -11.79 -16.05
N VAL A 231 3.86 -10.91 -15.05
CA VAL A 231 3.76 -11.25 -13.63
C VAL A 231 2.67 -10.43 -12.94
N LEU A 232 2.17 -10.93 -11.82
CA LEU A 232 1.29 -10.13 -10.95
C LEU A 232 2.10 -8.97 -10.36
N THR A 233 1.69 -7.74 -10.64
CA THR A 233 2.33 -6.51 -10.17
C THR A 233 1.42 -5.79 -9.20
N HIS A 234 1.98 -5.40 -8.05
CA HIS A 234 1.33 -4.53 -7.09
C HIS A 234 1.44 -3.07 -7.56
N HIS A 235 0.33 -2.44 -7.93
CA HIS A 235 0.35 -1.10 -8.55
C HIS A 235 0.57 0.03 -7.56
N ASP A 236 0.20 -0.17 -6.29
CA ASP A 236 0.42 0.79 -5.21
C ASP A 236 1.51 0.30 -4.25
N PHE A 237 2.68 -0.05 -4.78
CA PHE A 237 3.79 -0.64 -4.01
C PHE A 237 4.53 0.42 -3.18
N ALA A 238 3.82 1.00 -2.21
CA ALA A 238 4.25 2.14 -1.41
C ALA A 238 4.34 1.81 0.10
N GLU A 239 5.05 2.64 0.88
CA GLU A 239 5.29 2.40 2.32
C GLU A 239 4.03 2.20 3.17
N VAL A 240 2.89 2.75 2.72
CA VAL A 240 1.58 2.59 3.39
C VAL A 240 1.03 1.17 3.30
N ASN A 241 1.48 0.41 2.29
CA ASN A 241 1.04 -0.95 2.00
C ASN A 241 2.06 -2.01 2.42
N ILE A 242 3.19 -1.60 3.01
CA ILE A 242 4.25 -2.51 3.49
C ILE A 242 4.20 -2.58 5.02
N MET A 243 4.01 -3.78 5.54
CA MET A 243 4.05 -4.10 6.96
C MET A 243 5.44 -4.60 7.33
N VAL A 244 6.06 -3.99 8.34
CA VAL A 244 7.39 -4.35 8.82
C VAL A 244 7.41 -4.55 10.32
N ASP A 245 8.39 -5.32 10.79
CA ASP A 245 8.73 -5.40 12.20
C ASP A 245 9.72 -4.30 12.65
N LEU A 246 10.19 -4.39 13.89
CA LEU A 246 11.11 -3.42 14.47
C LEU A 246 12.51 -3.47 13.84
N GLN A 247 12.91 -4.62 13.29
CA GLN A 247 14.20 -4.86 12.65
C GLN A 247 14.19 -4.52 11.15
N GLY A 248 13.00 -4.32 10.56
CA GLY A 248 12.82 -4.00 9.16
C GLY A 248 12.49 -5.22 8.29
N HIS A 249 12.20 -6.37 8.88
CA HIS A 249 11.71 -7.50 8.10
C HIS A 249 10.32 -7.19 7.57
N VAL A 250 10.11 -7.46 6.28
CA VAL A 250 8.82 -7.37 5.60
C VAL A 250 7.99 -8.57 6.03
N ILE A 251 7.00 -8.30 6.86
CA ILE A 251 6.09 -9.33 7.38
C ILE A 251 4.74 -9.34 6.65
N GLY A 252 4.51 -8.36 5.77
CA GLY A 252 3.30 -8.33 4.95
C GLY A 252 3.26 -7.23 3.91
N VAL A 253 2.49 -7.46 2.87
CA VAL A 253 2.12 -6.50 1.82
C VAL A 253 0.59 -6.56 1.69
N ILE A 254 -0.06 -5.41 1.74
CA ILE A 254 -1.53 -5.28 1.74
C ILE A 254 -2.01 -4.46 0.53
N ASP A 255 -3.32 -4.42 0.31
CA ASP A 255 -3.99 -3.59 -0.71
C ASP A 255 -3.70 -3.94 -2.18
N PHE A 256 -4.06 -5.16 -2.56
CA PHE A 256 -3.96 -5.67 -3.94
C PHE A 256 -5.15 -5.26 -4.85
N ASP A 257 -5.96 -4.25 -4.48
CA ASP A 257 -7.18 -3.88 -5.23
C ASP A 257 -6.90 -3.49 -6.69
N ASP A 258 -5.78 -2.78 -6.92
CA ASP A 258 -5.35 -2.36 -8.26
C ASP A 258 -4.25 -3.27 -8.84
N ALA A 259 -3.93 -4.40 -8.19
CA ALA A 259 -2.92 -5.31 -8.69
C ALA A 259 -3.39 -6.03 -9.96
N GLN A 260 -2.49 -6.18 -10.94
CA GLN A 260 -2.81 -6.83 -12.20
C GLN A 260 -1.57 -7.44 -12.85
N THR A 261 -1.78 -8.26 -13.87
CA THR A 261 -0.66 -8.79 -14.64
C THR A 261 -0.04 -7.68 -15.49
N GLU A 262 1.28 -7.51 -15.36
CA GLU A 262 2.11 -6.57 -16.11
C GLU A 262 3.44 -7.20 -16.52
N ALA A 263 4.22 -6.52 -17.35
CA ALA A 263 5.64 -6.85 -17.53
C ALA A 263 6.39 -6.74 -16.19
N PHE A 264 7.29 -7.67 -15.91
CA PHE A 264 8.08 -7.67 -14.69
C PHE A 264 8.82 -6.36 -14.44
N GLY A 265 8.80 -5.91 -13.18
CA GLY A 265 9.48 -4.70 -12.74
C GLY A 265 8.61 -3.43 -12.72
N MET A 266 7.34 -3.52 -13.13
CA MET A 266 6.44 -2.34 -13.15
C MET A 266 6.15 -1.74 -11.76
N CYS A 267 6.34 -2.48 -10.65
CA CYS A 267 6.20 -1.94 -9.29
C CYS A 267 7.49 -1.31 -8.72
N ILE A 268 8.64 -1.41 -9.41
CA ILE A 268 9.95 -0.97 -8.89
C ILE A 268 9.98 0.54 -8.63
N PHE A 269 9.18 1.34 -9.36
CA PHE A 269 9.10 2.79 -9.11
C PHE A 269 8.70 3.10 -7.67
N GLY A 270 7.82 2.29 -7.07
CA GLY A 270 7.41 2.46 -5.68
C GLY A 270 8.59 2.32 -4.73
N VAL A 271 9.54 1.43 -5.01
CA VAL A 271 10.78 1.29 -4.22
C VAL A 271 11.62 2.56 -4.31
N TYR A 272 11.77 3.14 -5.50
CA TYR A 272 12.50 4.39 -5.71
C TYR A 272 11.84 5.56 -4.98
N GLU A 273 10.52 5.67 -5.05
CA GLU A 273 9.74 6.75 -4.43
C GLU A 273 9.61 6.63 -2.91
N CYS A 274 9.76 5.43 -2.36
CA CYS A 274 9.49 5.17 -0.95
C CYS A 274 10.75 4.89 -0.12
N PHE A 275 11.79 4.32 -0.72
CA PHE A 275 12.94 3.80 0.03
C PHE A 275 14.27 4.45 -0.35
N PHE A 276 14.38 5.01 -1.56
CA PHE A 276 15.63 5.61 -2.06
C PHE A 276 15.64 7.13 -2.01
N GLY A 277 14.51 7.75 -1.66
CA GLY A 277 14.39 9.17 -1.47
C GLY A 277 13.21 9.54 -0.60
N VAL A 278 12.93 10.83 -0.55
CA VAL A 278 11.87 11.40 0.26
C VAL A 278 11.28 12.63 -0.42
N MET A 279 9.97 12.78 -0.30
CA MET A 279 9.30 14.05 -0.57
C MET A 279 9.30 14.90 0.70
N LYS A 280 10.01 16.02 0.67
CA LYS A 280 10.03 16.99 1.77
C LYS A 280 9.83 18.40 1.24
N ASP A 281 8.93 19.15 1.87
CA ASP A 281 8.64 20.54 1.50
C ASP A 281 8.32 20.71 0.00
N GLN A 282 7.51 19.80 -0.55
CA GLN A 282 7.13 19.72 -1.97
C GLN A 282 8.29 19.48 -2.94
N LYS A 283 9.45 19.07 -2.44
CA LYS A 283 10.64 18.76 -3.23
C LYS A 283 11.05 17.31 -3.03
N TRP A 284 11.31 16.64 -4.14
CA TRP A 284 11.84 15.28 -4.14
C TRP A 284 13.36 15.32 -4.01
N SER A 285 13.90 14.47 -3.16
CA SER A 285 15.35 14.28 -3.03
C SER A 285 15.67 12.81 -2.77
N PHE A 286 16.72 12.31 -3.42
CA PHE A 286 17.30 11.01 -3.08
C PHE A 286 18.11 11.10 -1.79
N PHE A 287 18.31 9.96 -1.13
CA PHE A 287 19.22 9.82 0.02
C PHE A 287 20.68 9.80 -0.43
N ASP A 288 21.18 10.95 -0.87
CA ASP A 288 22.55 11.12 -1.38
C ASP A 288 23.56 11.38 -0.24
N GLU A 289 23.12 11.48 1.02
CA GLU A 289 24.00 11.52 2.19
C GLU A 289 24.87 10.27 2.31
N SER A 290 26.03 10.41 2.98
CA SER A 290 26.95 9.29 3.21
C SER A 290 26.28 8.16 4.00
N ALA A 291 26.49 6.92 3.56
CA ALA A 291 26.00 5.73 4.26
C ALA A 291 26.67 5.50 5.63
N GLY A 292 27.79 6.15 5.93
CA GLY A 292 28.50 5.99 7.20
C GLY A 292 29.13 4.60 7.40
N ASP A 293 29.20 3.76 6.37
CA ASP A 293 29.77 2.40 6.39
C ASP A 293 31.28 2.36 6.06
N GLY A 294 31.90 3.52 5.87
CA GLY A 294 33.31 3.66 5.46
C GLY A 294 33.57 3.39 3.97
N SER A 295 32.56 3.02 3.18
CA SER A 295 32.72 2.71 1.76
C SER A 295 32.73 3.96 0.86
N GLY A 296 32.41 5.13 1.40
CA GLY A 296 32.25 6.37 0.64
C GLY A 296 31.01 6.43 -0.27
N ARG A 297 30.11 5.43 -0.20
CA ARG A 297 28.86 5.42 -0.98
C ARG A 297 27.79 6.27 -0.30
N SER A 298 26.82 6.75 -1.08
CA SER A 298 25.60 7.31 -0.53
C SER A 298 24.67 6.22 0.01
N VAL A 299 23.76 6.60 0.92
CA VAL A 299 22.69 5.73 1.41
C VAL A 299 21.94 5.10 0.23
N ARG A 300 21.51 5.91 -0.73
CA ARG A 300 20.85 5.44 -1.95
C ARG A 300 21.64 4.36 -2.66
N ASN A 301 22.95 4.57 -2.91
CA ASN A 301 23.74 3.58 -3.64
C ASN A 301 23.87 2.25 -2.87
N VAL A 302 23.95 2.30 -1.54
CA VAL A 302 23.98 1.10 -0.71
C VAL A 302 22.64 0.34 -0.83
N LEU A 303 21.52 1.04 -0.74
CA LEU A 303 20.18 0.44 -0.85
C LEU A 303 19.88 -0.08 -2.27
N GLU A 304 20.20 0.70 -3.32
CA GLU A 304 20.05 0.28 -4.71
C GLU A 304 20.91 -0.94 -5.06
N THR A 305 22.09 -1.10 -4.45
CA THR A 305 22.93 -2.30 -4.67
C THR A 305 22.33 -3.53 -3.99
N ALA A 306 21.63 -3.34 -2.87
CA ALA A 306 21.03 -4.42 -2.11
C ALA A 306 19.68 -4.88 -2.69
N PHE A 307 19.04 -4.04 -3.49
CA PHE A 307 17.82 -4.33 -4.25
C PHE A 307 18.15 -5.08 -5.55
#